data_AF-A0A938DGU5-F1
#
_entry.id   AF-A0A938DGU5-F1
#
_cell.length_a   1.000
_cell.length_b   1.000
_cell.length_c   1.000
_cell.angle_alpha   90.00
_cell.angle_beta   90.00
_cell.angle_gamma   90.00
#
_symmetry.space_group_name_H-M   'P 1'
#
loop_
_entity.id
_entity.type
_entity.pdbx_description
1 polymer ?
#
loop_
_entity_poly.entity_id
_entity_poly.type
_entity_poly.pdbx_seq_one_letter_code
_entity_poly.pdbx_strand_id
1 'polypeptide(L)' 'MKAGAARQLDAFLDMLAAERGAARNTQDAYRRDLSDYIAHLSTSGGDPGGATTEDIRAYLASLEPRGMSAAMV' A
#
# COMPACT_ATOMS: atom_id res chain seq x y z
N MET A 1 -9.85 4.48 -6.25
CA MET A 1 -8.50 5.06 -6.01
C MET A 1 -8.40 6.37 -6.78
N LYS A 2 -7.85 7.45 -6.18
CA LYS A 2 -7.58 8.69 -6.93
C LYS A 2 -6.48 8.43 -7.98
N ALA A 3 -6.59 9.01 -9.17
CA ALA A 3 -5.68 8.76 -10.30
C ALA A 3 -4.20 9.11 -10.01
N GLY A 4 -3.92 10.03 -9.09
CA GLY A 4 -2.56 10.36 -8.66
C GLY A 4 -1.88 9.25 -7.85
N ALA A 5 -2.62 8.65 -6.91
CA ALA A 5 -2.09 7.59 -6.04
C ALA A 5 -1.78 6.30 -6.83
N ALA A 6 -2.59 5.98 -7.84
CA ALA A 6 -2.32 4.85 -8.74
C ALA A 6 -0.98 5.02 -9.48
N ARG A 7 -0.72 6.23 -10.01
CA ARG A 7 0.53 6.52 -10.71
C ARG A 7 1.76 6.47 -9.80
N GLN A 8 1.64 6.91 -8.55
CA GLN A 8 2.73 6.83 -7.58
C GLN A 8 3.04 5.39 -7.18
N LEU A 9 2.00 4.55 -7.02
CA LEU A 9 2.16 3.13 -6.77
C LEU A 9 2.88 2.41 -7.92
N ASP A 10 2.46 2.66 -9.16
CA ASP A 10 3.09 2.07 -10.34
C ASP A 10 4.57 2.46 -10.43
N ALA A 11 4.90 3.74 -10.25
CA ALA A 11 6.29 4.22 -10.29
C ALA A 11 7.16 3.61 -9.18
N PHE A 12 6.61 3.41 -7.97
CA PHE A 12 7.32 2.77 -6.87
C PHE A 12 7.61 1.29 -7.17
N LEU A 13 6.65 0.57 -7.74
CA LEU A 13 6.83 -0.84 -8.10
C LEU A 13 7.83 -1.01 -9.25
N ASP A 14 7.81 -0.12 -10.23
CA ASP A 14 8.78 -0.11 -11.34
C ASP A 14 10.21 0.13 -10.82
N MET A 15 10.39 1.07 -9.88
CA MET A 15 11.66 1.28 -9.19
C MET A 15 12.10 0.03 -8.42
N LEU A 16 11.21 -0.58 -7.64
CA LEU A 16 11.52 -1.79 -6.86
C LEU A 16 11.94 -2.96 -7.76
N ALA A 17 11.29 -3.09 -8.92
CA ALA A 17 11.63 -4.08 -9.95
C ALA A 17 13.04 -3.83 -10.51
N ALA A 18 13.36 -2.58 -10.83
CA ALA A 18 14.64 -2.19 -11.41
C ALA A 18 15.82 -2.32 -10.44
N GLU A 19 15.63 -1.98 -9.15
CA GLU A 19 16.72 -1.94 -8.17
C GLU A 19 17.01 -3.30 -7.52
N ARG A 20 15.99 -4.15 -7.34
CA ARG A 20 16.11 -5.40 -6.56
C ARG A 20 15.85 -6.67 -7.35
N GLY A 21 15.50 -6.55 -8.63
CA GLY A 21 15.08 -7.69 -9.45
C GLY A 21 13.92 -8.46 -8.81
N ALA A 22 13.04 -7.75 -8.08
CA ALA A 22 11.97 -8.36 -7.31
C ALA A 22 11.13 -9.27 -8.21
N ALA A 23 10.96 -10.54 -7.82
CA ALA A 23 10.15 -11.50 -8.56
C ALA A 23 8.72 -10.95 -8.75
N ARG A 24 8.07 -11.26 -9.87
CA ARG A 24 6.71 -10.77 -10.18
C ARG A 24 5.72 -11.01 -9.03
N ASN A 25 5.82 -12.16 -8.37
CA ASN A 25 4.98 -12.52 -7.22
C ASN A 25 5.15 -11.55 -6.03
N THR A 26 6.37 -11.03 -5.82
CA THR A 26 6.65 -10.05 -4.79
C THR A 26 6.06 -8.68 -5.15
N GLN A 27 6.18 -8.27 -6.42
CA GLN A 27 5.58 -7.02 -6.91
C GLN A 27 4.04 -7.06 -6.82
N ASP A 28 3.43 -8.18 -7.18
CA ASP A 28 1.99 -8.38 -7.10
C ASP A 28 1.48 -8.35 -5.66
N ALA A 29 2.25 -8.91 -4.71
CA ALA A 29 1.95 -8.81 -3.28
C ALA A 29 2.01 -7.35 -2.80
N TYR A 30 3.11 -6.64 -3.06
CA TYR A 30 3.23 -5.22 -2.72
C TYR A 30 2.13 -4.37 -3.35
N ARG A 31 1.77 -4.63 -4.61
CA ARG A 31 0.66 -3.92 -5.29
C ARG A 31 -0.66 -4.13 -4.56
N ARG A 32 -0.95 -5.36 -4.13
CA ARG A 32 -2.17 -5.70 -3.39
C ARG A 32 -2.24 -4.95 -2.06
N ASP A 33 -1.16 -5.00 -1.30
CA ASP A 33 -1.09 -4.43 0.04
C ASP A 33 -1.17 -2.89 0.00
N LEU A 34 -0.40 -2.26 -0.90
CA LEU A 34 -0.43 -0.81 -1.06
C LEU A 34 -1.76 -0.32 -1.65
N SER A 35 -2.42 -1.12 -2.50
CA SER A 35 -3.75 -0.78 -2.99
C SER A 35 -4.81 -0.82 -1.89
N ASP A 36 -4.76 -1.80 -0.98
CA ASP A 36 -5.66 -1.88 0.18
C ASP A 36 -5.41 -0.71 1.14
N TYR A 37 -4.15 -0.38 1.40
CA TYR A 37 -3.77 0.79 2.19
C TYR A 37 -4.33 2.10 1.60
N ILE A 38 -4.10 2.34 0.30
CA ILE A 38 -4.60 3.55 -0.37
C ILE A 38 -6.14 3.59 -0.35
N ALA A 39 -6.81 2.44 -0.48
CA ALA A 39 -8.26 2.36 -0.38
C ALA A 39 -8.74 2.71 1.05
N HIS A 40 -8.08 2.20 2.08
CA HIS A 40 -8.36 2.54 3.48
C HIS A 40 -8.25 4.04 3.73
N LEU A 41 -7.14 4.67 3.29
CA LEU A 41 -6.96 6.12 3.42
C LEU A 41 -8.03 6.93 2.67
N SER A 42 -8.44 6.43 1.49
CA SER A 42 -9.46 7.09 0.68
C SER A 42 -10.84 7.09 1.37
N THR A 43 -11.15 6.08 2.19
CA THR A 43 -12.42 6.03 2.94
C THR A 43 -12.50 7.04 4.08
N SER A 44 -11.36 7.46 4.62
CA SER A 44 -11.26 8.49 5.66
C SER A 44 -11.18 9.92 5.10
N GLY A 45 -11.24 10.08 3.77
CA GLY A 45 -11.04 11.37 3.09
C GLY A 45 -9.56 11.81 3.01
N GLY A 46 -8.63 10.94 3.43
CA GLY A 46 -7.21 11.22 3.46
C GLY A 46 -6.55 11.31 2.07
N ASP A 47 -5.42 11.99 2.02
CA ASP A 47 -4.50 11.98 0.89
C ASP A 47 -3.36 10.99 1.18
N PRO A 48 -3.15 9.95 0.34
CA PRO A 48 -2.00 9.05 0.49
C PRO A 48 -0.65 9.76 0.56
N GLY A 49 -0.51 10.92 -0.10
CA GLY A 49 0.71 11.73 -0.04
C GLY A 49 0.94 12.46 1.28
N GLY A 50 -0.10 12.57 2.12
CA GLY A 50 -0.09 13.27 3.41
C GLY A 50 -0.49 12.36 4.58
N ALA A 51 -0.41 11.04 4.42
CA ALA A 51 -0.79 10.10 5.46
C ALA A 51 0.03 10.35 6.75
N THR A 52 -0.67 10.42 7.87
CA THR A 52 -0.09 10.63 9.19
C THR A 52 0.28 9.30 9.85
N THR A 53 1.03 9.36 10.95
CA THR A 53 1.34 8.16 11.76
C THR A 53 0.06 7.51 12.29
N GLU A 54 -0.93 8.32 12.67
CA GLU A 54 -2.24 7.89 13.13
C GLU A 54 -2.99 7.12 12.04
N ASP A 55 -2.94 7.59 10.79
CA ASP A 55 -3.56 6.90 9.66
C ASP A 55 -2.94 5.51 9.41
N ILE A 56 -1.61 5.40 9.53
CA ILE A 56 -0.90 4.12 9.42
C ILE A 56 -1.32 3.17 10.54
N ARG A 57 -1.40 3.68 11.78
CA ARG A 57 -1.85 2.87 12.94
C ARG A 57 -3.29 2.39 12.79
N ALA A 58 -4.19 3.26 12.30
CA ALA A 58 -5.58 2.89 12.04
C ALA A 58 -5.69 1.80 10.98
N TYR A 59 -4.89 1.90 9.91
CA TYR A 59 -4.82 0.85 8.89
C TYR A 59 -4.33 -0.48 9.47
N LEU A 60 -3.20 -0.49 10.19
CA LEU A 60 -2.66 -1.71 10.81
C LEU A 60 -3.66 -2.37 11.77
N ALA A 61 -4.35 -1.58 12.59
CA ALA A 61 -5.41 -2.07 13.47
C ALA A 61 -6.60 -2.66 12.67
N SER A 62 -6.86 -2.17 11.45
CA SER A 62 -7.90 -2.72 10.57
C SER A 62 -7.53 -4.04 9.90
N LEU A 63 -6.26 -4.46 9.95
CA LEU A 63 -5.78 -5.74 9.41
C LEU A 63 -5.99 -6.91 10.38
N GLU A 64 -5.91 -6.67 11.69
CA GLU A 64 -6.12 -7.69 12.74
C GLU A 64 -7.45 -8.45 12.59
N PRO A 65 -8.61 -7.77 12.41
CA PRO A 65 -9.90 -8.45 12.22
C PRO A 65 -9.99 -9.28 10.93
N ARG A 66 -9.11 -9.05 9.94
CA ARG A 66 -9.15 -9.71 8.63
C ARG A 66 -8.33 -11.00 8.58
N GLY A 67 -7.68 -11.40 9.69
CA GLY A 67 -6.78 -12.55 9.71
C GLY A 67 -5.56 -12.41 8.80
N MET A 68 -5.25 -11.18 8.37
CA MET A 68 -4.09 -10.89 7.55
C MET A 68 -2.93 -10.59 8.47
N SER A 69 -1.93 -11.48 8.48
CA SER A 69 -0.63 -11.13 9.03
C SER A 69 -0.03 -10.03 8.15
N ALA A 70 0.39 -8.92 8.72
CA ALA A 70 1.28 -7.94 8.07
C ALA A 70 2.67 -8.55 7.76
N ALA A 71 2.75 -9.87 7.56
CA ALA A 71 3.93 -10.61 7.19
C ALA A 71 4.07 -10.60 5.67
N MET A 72 4.46 -9.44 5.16
CA MET A 72 5.52 -9.35 4.15
C MET A 72 6.36 -8.12 4.50
N VAL A 73 7.08 -8.22 5.62
CA VAL A 73 8.28 -7.41 5.88
C VAL A 73 9.49 -8.33 5.77
#